data_AF-A0A183E0R3-F1
#
_entry.id   AF-A0A183E0R3-F1
#
_cell.length_a   1.000
_cell.length_b   1.000
_cell.length_c   1.000
_cell.angle_alpha   90.00
_cell.angle_beta   90.00
_cell.angle_gamma   90.00
#
_symmetry.space_group_name_H-M   'P 1'
#
loop_
_entity.id
_entity.type
_entity.pdbx_description
1 polymer ?
#
loop_
_entity_poly.entity_id
_entity_poly.type
_entity_poly.pdbx_seq_one_letter_code
_entity_poly.pdbx_strand_id
1 'polypeptide(L)'
;MDKFIGATRQGSRSLQCSGHPGVHEYGGGSLCVVADAPYFVNEDGIFRQYKANKEPELVVAGDRFHRFADLHFHKGNLYTVYEVHSGKEVVNMVVRILEGAVQPQVTGADFYAFPRVSPDSRYFSWMEWNMPNMPWDETAVVVASMKKDGNVGEHLFRISREGVNFHCPEWTPLGDLCVVSDSTNWWNVYK
;
A
#
# COMPACT_ATOMS: atom_id res chain seq x y z
N MET A 1 -26.65 -53.37 21.95
CA MET A 1 -27.57 -52.43 21.27
C MET A 1 -27.11 -51.03 21.59
N ASP A 2 -26.41 -50.47 20.61
CA ASP A 2 -25.62 -49.26 20.66
C ASP A 2 -26.48 -47.99 20.72
N LYS A 3 -26.05 -47.02 21.52
CA LYS A 3 -26.31 -45.59 21.28
C LYS A 3 -25.08 -44.77 21.66
N PHE A 4 -24.12 -44.71 20.74
CA PHE A 4 -23.13 -43.62 20.69
C PHE A 4 -23.84 -42.38 20.13
N ILE A 5 -23.90 -41.32 20.93
CA ILE A 5 -24.34 -39.99 20.49
C ILE A 5 -23.13 -39.31 19.85
N GLY A 6 -23.19 -39.14 18.53
CA GLY A 6 -22.17 -38.45 17.74
C GLY A 6 -22.15 -36.96 18.06
N ALA A 7 -21.03 -36.49 18.60
CA ALA A 7 -20.70 -35.08 18.65
C ALA A 7 -20.20 -34.65 17.26
N THR A 8 -21.06 -33.96 16.51
CA THR A 8 -20.69 -33.34 15.23
C THR A 8 -19.74 -32.17 15.51
N ARG A 9 -18.43 -32.38 15.32
CA ARG A 9 -17.45 -31.30 15.23
C ARG A 9 -17.80 -30.44 14.00
N GLN A 10 -18.40 -29.28 14.22
CA GLN A 10 -18.43 -28.23 13.20
C GLN A 10 -16.99 -27.79 12.96
N GLY A 11 -16.50 -28.10 11.75
CA GLY A 11 -15.18 -27.70 11.30
C GLY A 11 -15.05 -26.19 11.32
N SER A 12 -14.09 -25.69 12.09
CA SER A 12 -13.54 -24.35 11.92
C SER A 12 -12.95 -24.25 10.51
N ARG A 13 -13.67 -23.61 9.58
CA ARG A 13 -13.06 -23.17 8.33
C ARG A 13 -12.12 -22.03 8.70
N SER A 14 -10.82 -22.34 8.68
CA SER A 14 -9.76 -21.35 8.62
C SER A 14 -10.03 -20.43 7.44
N LEU A 15 -10.10 -19.12 7.68
CA LEU A 15 -10.00 -18.11 6.63
C LEU A 15 -8.61 -18.26 6.02
N GLN A 16 -8.55 -18.89 4.86
CA GLN A 16 -7.33 -18.98 4.08
C GLN A 16 -7.29 -17.73 3.20
N CYS A 17 -6.77 -16.63 3.76
CA CYS A 17 -6.42 -15.44 2.99
C CYS A 17 -5.13 -15.76 2.21
N SER A 18 -5.25 -16.53 1.13
CA SER A 18 -4.17 -16.69 0.15
C SER A 18 -4.40 -15.69 -0.98
N GLY A 19 -3.85 -14.48 -0.83
CA GLY A 19 -3.76 -13.49 -1.89
C GLY A 19 -2.41 -12.81 -1.77
N HIS A 20 -1.45 -13.19 -2.60
CA HIS A 20 -0.23 -12.41 -2.78
C HIS A 20 -0.58 -11.30 -3.76
N PRO A 21 -0.61 -10.01 -3.37
CA PRO A 21 -0.80 -8.94 -4.34
C PRO A 21 0.44 -8.93 -5.22
N GLY A 22 0.34 -9.48 -6.45
CA GLY A 22 1.46 -9.62 -7.37
C GLY A 22 1.96 -8.29 -7.96
N VAL A 23 1.95 -7.21 -7.18
CA VAL A 23 2.58 -5.92 -7.52
C VAL A 23 4.09 -6.06 -7.41
N HIS A 24 4.77 -5.59 -8.46
CA HIS A 24 6.19 -5.80 -8.78
C HIS A 24 6.63 -7.28 -8.82
N GLU A 25 5.69 -8.23 -8.84
CA GLU A 25 5.96 -9.67 -8.64
C GLU A 25 6.50 -10.05 -7.24
N TYR A 26 6.68 -9.08 -6.33
CA TYR A 26 7.29 -9.31 -5.00
C TYR A 26 6.29 -9.32 -3.83
N GLY A 27 5.04 -8.87 -4.03
CA GLY A 27 4.08 -8.80 -2.92
C GLY A 27 4.21 -7.51 -2.12
N GLY A 28 3.52 -6.45 -2.54
CA GLY A 28 3.36 -5.25 -1.72
C GLY A 28 2.40 -5.49 -0.52
N GLY A 29 2.32 -4.56 0.42
CA GLY A 29 1.47 -4.68 1.60
C GLY A 29 0.02 -4.98 1.24
N SER A 30 -0.48 -6.16 1.61
CA SER A 30 -1.78 -6.70 1.21
C SER A 30 -2.94 -6.34 2.15
N LEU A 31 -2.65 -5.68 3.27
CA LEU A 31 -3.59 -5.46 4.37
C LEU A 31 -3.32 -4.11 5.04
N CYS A 32 -4.37 -3.33 5.27
CA CYS A 32 -4.37 -2.17 6.16
C CYS A 32 -5.52 -2.30 7.16
N VAL A 33 -5.23 -2.21 8.46
CA VAL A 33 -6.26 -2.27 9.51
C VAL A 33 -6.71 -0.86 9.84
N VAL A 34 -7.96 -0.57 9.55
CA VAL A 34 -8.64 0.67 9.96
C VAL A 34 -9.54 0.33 11.13
N ALA A 35 -9.65 1.24 12.11
CA ALA A 35 -10.31 1.05 13.41
C ALA A 35 -11.58 0.17 13.42
N ASP A 36 -12.42 0.25 12.39
CA ASP A 36 -13.70 -0.47 12.29
C ASP A 36 -13.72 -1.67 11.31
N ALA A 37 -12.72 -1.82 10.44
CA ALA A 37 -12.62 -2.94 9.51
C ALA A 37 -11.21 -3.01 8.87
N PRO A 38 -10.64 -4.22 8.67
CA PRO A 38 -9.50 -4.38 7.78
C PRO A 38 -9.91 -4.19 6.31
N TYR A 39 -9.01 -3.54 5.57
CA TYR A 39 -8.99 -3.48 4.12
C TYR A 39 -7.89 -4.39 3.61
N PHE A 40 -8.15 -5.15 2.56
CA PHE A 40 -7.15 -6.04 1.98
C PHE A 40 -7.24 -6.05 0.46
N VAL A 41 -6.17 -6.50 -0.19
CA VAL A 41 -6.07 -6.64 -1.64
C VAL A 41 -5.97 -8.10 -2.04
N ASN A 42 -6.64 -8.47 -3.12
CA ASN A 42 -6.38 -9.71 -3.86
C ASN A 42 -6.42 -9.41 -5.38
N GLU A 43 -6.42 -10.45 -6.21
CA GLU A 43 -6.44 -10.34 -7.68
C GLU A 43 -7.73 -9.69 -8.23
N ASP A 44 -8.83 -9.74 -7.48
CA ASP A 44 -10.13 -9.17 -7.86
C ASP A 44 -10.30 -7.71 -7.44
N GLY A 45 -9.35 -7.14 -6.68
CA GLY A 45 -9.35 -5.74 -6.27
C GLY A 45 -9.15 -5.52 -4.77
N ILE A 46 -9.69 -4.40 -4.27
CA ILE A 46 -9.61 -4.01 -2.86
C ILE A 46 -10.94 -4.30 -2.18
N PHE A 47 -10.86 -4.93 -1.01
CA PHE A 47 -12.01 -5.35 -0.23
C PHE A 47 -11.97 -4.80 1.19
N ARG A 48 -13.15 -4.63 1.79
CA ARG A 48 -13.34 -4.24 3.18
C ARG A 48 -14.10 -5.32 3.93
N GLN A 49 -13.61 -5.73 5.10
CA GLN A 49 -14.24 -6.75 5.93
C GLN A 49 -14.83 -6.17 7.22
N TYR A 50 -16.13 -5.84 7.25
CA TYR A 50 -16.76 -5.29 8.47
C TYR A 50 -16.82 -6.27 9.65
N LYS A 51 -17.05 -7.56 9.36
CA LYS A 51 -17.21 -8.61 10.37
C LYS A 51 -16.69 -9.93 9.82
N ALA A 52 -15.96 -10.70 10.61
CA ALA A 52 -15.32 -11.94 10.16
C ALA A 52 -16.28 -13.00 9.55
N ASN A 53 -17.59 -12.92 9.83
CA ASN A 53 -18.60 -13.86 9.36
C ASN A 53 -19.49 -13.33 8.22
N LYS A 54 -19.10 -12.22 7.59
CA LYS A 54 -19.79 -11.65 6.42
C LYS A 54 -18.89 -11.75 5.20
N GLU A 55 -19.48 -11.73 4.02
CA GLU A 55 -18.71 -11.58 2.79
C GLU A 55 -18.00 -10.22 2.79
N PRO A 56 -16.74 -10.14 2.34
CA PRO A 56 -16.05 -8.87 2.14
C PRO A 56 -16.82 -7.96 1.16
N GLU A 57 -16.89 -6.67 1.45
CA GLU A 57 -17.40 -5.66 0.52
C GLU A 57 -16.32 -5.31 -0.51
N LEU A 58 -16.65 -5.34 -1.79
CA LEU A 58 -15.77 -4.83 -2.85
C LEU A 58 -15.73 -3.30 -2.79
N VAL A 59 -14.55 -2.73 -2.57
CA VAL A 59 -14.31 -1.28 -2.51
C VAL A 59 -14.00 -0.74 -3.90
N VAL A 60 -13.10 -1.43 -4.64
CA VAL A 60 -12.79 -1.14 -6.04
C VAL A 60 -12.37 -2.43 -6.72
N ALA A 61 -12.88 -2.64 -7.94
CA ALA A 61 -12.56 -3.80 -8.75
C ALA A 61 -11.13 -3.70 -9.30
N GLY A 62 -10.41 -4.82 -9.24
CA GLY A 62 -9.17 -5.06 -9.95
C GLY A 62 -9.34 -6.21 -10.93
N ASP A 63 -8.29 -6.46 -11.70
CA ASP A 63 -8.18 -7.63 -12.57
C ASP A 63 -6.70 -7.90 -12.89
N ARG A 64 -6.44 -8.82 -13.83
CA ARG A 64 -5.07 -9.16 -14.24
C ARG A 64 -4.26 -7.97 -14.79
N PHE A 65 -4.95 -6.92 -15.24
CA PHE A 65 -4.39 -5.69 -15.80
C PHE A 65 -4.38 -4.53 -14.82
N HIS A 66 -5.19 -4.56 -13.76
CA HIS A 66 -5.38 -3.48 -12.81
C HIS A 66 -5.15 -4.01 -11.39
N ARG A 67 -3.95 -3.77 -10.84
CA ARG A 67 -3.51 -4.35 -9.57
C ARG A 67 -3.21 -3.27 -8.53
N PHE A 68 -3.48 -3.58 -7.28
CA PHE A 68 -3.28 -2.68 -6.15
C PHE A 68 -2.30 -3.28 -5.13
N ALA A 69 -1.60 -2.44 -4.39
CA ALA A 69 -0.82 -2.84 -3.22
C ALA A 69 -0.46 -1.63 -2.34
N ASP A 70 0.12 -1.90 -1.16
CA ASP A 70 0.57 -0.86 -0.22
C ASP A 70 -0.57 0.08 0.20
N LEU A 71 -1.66 -0.52 0.69
CA LEU A 71 -2.80 0.21 1.20
C LEU A 71 -2.43 1.12 2.38
N HIS A 72 -2.82 2.38 2.29
CA HIS A 72 -2.70 3.35 3.37
C HIS A 72 -4.00 4.14 3.53
N PHE A 73 -4.69 3.92 4.65
CA PHE A 73 -5.90 4.64 4.97
C PHE A 73 -5.63 5.80 5.95
N HIS A 74 -6.17 6.97 5.65
CA HIS A 74 -6.13 8.14 6.53
C HIS A 74 -7.39 8.99 6.44
N LYS A 75 -8.11 9.12 7.57
CA LYS A 75 -9.28 10.00 7.72
C LYS A 75 -10.30 9.91 6.56
N GLY A 76 -10.67 8.69 6.17
CA GLY A 76 -11.66 8.46 5.10
C GLY A 76 -11.07 8.36 3.69
N ASN A 77 -9.75 8.52 3.54
CA ASN A 77 -9.06 8.40 2.27
C ASN A 77 -8.25 7.12 2.23
N LEU A 78 -8.37 6.37 1.13
CA LEU A 78 -7.55 5.20 0.89
C LEU A 78 -6.56 5.51 -0.23
N TYR A 79 -5.27 5.48 0.07
CA TYR A 79 -4.18 5.60 -0.90
C TYR A 79 -3.55 4.23 -1.14
N THR A 80 -3.09 3.99 -2.35
CA THR A 80 -2.52 2.69 -2.76
C THR A 80 -1.58 2.88 -3.94
N VAL A 81 -0.62 1.98 -4.07
CA VAL A 81 0.08 1.78 -5.35
C VAL A 81 -0.89 1.09 -6.30
N TYR A 82 -0.86 1.48 -7.57
CA TYR A 82 -1.68 0.95 -8.64
C TYR A 82 -0.85 0.68 -9.87
N GLU A 83 -0.95 -0.55 -10.38
CA GLU A 83 -0.31 -1.02 -11.59
C GLU A 83 -1.35 -1.19 -12.69
N VAL A 84 -1.03 -0.65 -13.87
CA VAL A 84 -1.80 -0.83 -15.09
C VAL A 84 -0.96 -1.57 -16.12
N HIS A 85 -1.36 -2.78 -16.50
CA HIS A 85 -0.71 -3.57 -17.54
C HIS A 85 -1.38 -3.33 -18.89
N SER A 86 -0.59 -2.89 -19.87
CA SER A 86 -1.02 -2.71 -21.26
C SER A 86 -0.06 -3.47 -22.18
N GLY A 87 -0.43 -4.71 -22.52
CA GLY A 87 0.43 -5.59 -23.32
C GLY A 87 1.73 -5.94 -22.59
N LYS A 88 2.86 -5.37 -23.01
CA LYS A 88 4.17 -5.54 -22.37
C LYS A 88 4.56 -4.38 -21.46
N GLU A 89 3.80 -3.29 -21.49
CA GLU A 89 4.08 -2.10 -20.69
C GLU A 89 3.33 -2.20 -19.36
N VAL A 90 3.99 -1.74 -18.30
CA VAL A 90 3.40 -1.63 -16.97
C VAL A 90 3.61 -0.20 -16.51
N VAL A 91 2.52 0.48 -16.14
CA VAL A 91 2.55 1.82 -15.59
C VAL A 91 2.19 1.75 -14.11
N ASN A 92 3.09 2.22 -13.26
CA ASN A 92 2.87 2.34 -11.83
C ASN A 92 2.44 3.77 -11.49
N MET A 93 1.61 3.91 -10.46
CA MET A 93 1.22 5.20 -9.90
C MET A 93 0.79 5.06 -8.44
N VAL A 94 0.82 6.17 -7.70
CA VAL A 94 0.08 6.27 -6.45
C VAL A 94 -1.30 6.84 -6.75
N VAL A 95 -2.35 6.18 -6.27
CA VAL A 95 -3.75 6.59 -6.47
C VAL A 95 -4.45 6.75 -5.14
N ARG A 96 -5.55 7.50 -5.16
CA ARG A 96 -6.55 7.55 -4.11
C ARG A 96 -7.81 6.85 -4.59
N ILE A 97 -8.40 6.02 -3.73
CA ILE A 97 -9.70 5.41 -3.95
C ILE A 97 -10.75 6.25 -3.23
N LEU A 98 -11.70 6.78 -3.99
CA LEU A 98 -12.80 7.59 -3.47
C LEU A 98 -14.09 7.13 -4.11
N GLU A 99 -15.04 6.64 -3.31
CA GLU A 99 -16.36 6.19 -3.79
C GLU A 99 -16.27 5.16 -4.93
N GLY A 100 -15.30 4.24 -4.83
CA GLY A 100 -15.03 3.21 -5.84
C GLY A 100 -14.29 3.69 -7.10
N ALA A 101 -13.95 4.98 -7.19
CA ALA A 101 -13.17 5.53 -8.29
C ALA A 101 -11.67 5.55 -7.97
N VAL A 102 -10.86 5.17 -8.96
CA VAL A 102 -9.39 5.28 -8.94
C VAL A 102 -8.97 6.67 -9.40
N GLN A 103 -8.33 7.44 -8.53
CA GLN A 103 -7.90 8.82 -8.82
C GLN A 103 -6.37 8.91 -8.74
N PRO A 104 -5.65 9.09 -9.87
CA PRO A 104 -4.20 9.29 -9.86
C PRO A 104 -3.77 10.47 -8.98
N GLN A 105 -2.72 10.26 -8.19
CA GLN A 105 -2.14 11.25 -7.29
C GLN A 105 -0.68 11.55 -7.62
N VAL A 106 0.10 10.51 -7.92
CA VAL A 106 1.53 10.62 -8.28
C VAL A 106 1.82 9.72 -9.47
N THR A 107 2.51 10.27 -10.47
CA THR A 107 2.94 9.60 -11.70
C THR A 107 4.30 10.13 -12.15
N GLY A 108 4.96 9.44 -13.11
CA GLY A 108 6.21 9.88 -13.73
C GLY A 108 7.44 8.99 -13.49
N ALA A 109 7.61 8.45 -12.27
CA ALA A 109 8.57 7.38 -11.99
C ALA A 109 8.07 6.00 -12.43
N ASP A 110 9.00 5.07 -12.66
CA ASP A 110 8.71 3.71 -13.09
C ASP A 110 8.06 2.88 -11.97
N PHE A 111 8.42 3.13 -10.71
CA PHE A 111 7.94 2.36 -9.55
C PHE A 111 7.68 3.24 -8.32
N TYR A 112 6.74 2.80 -7.49
CA TYR A 112 6.34 3.47 -6.24
C TYR A 112 6.11 2.45 -5.14
N ALA A 113 6.36 2.87 -3.89
CA ALA A 113 6.02 2.13 -2.69
C ALA A 113 5.71 3.07 -1.53
N PHE A 114 5.12 2.52 -0.47
CA PHE A 114 4.93 3.21 0.82
C PHE A 114 4.26 4.60 0.74
N PRO A 115 3.08 4.76 0.12
CA PRO A 115 2.30 5.98 0.28
C PRO A 115 1.92 6.17 1.75
N ARG A 116 2.26 7.31 2.35
CA ARG A 116 1.99 7.63 3.76
C ARG A 116 1.55 9.07 3.94
N VAL A 117 0.53 9.26 4.77
CA VAL A 117 0.06 10.58 5.19
C VAL A 117 0.56 10.86 6.60
N SER A 118 1.09 12.06 6.80
CA SER A 118 1.44 12.56 8.13
C SER A 118 0.23 12.61 9.09
N PRO A 119 0.42 12.43 10.41
CA PRO A 119 -0.68 12.44 11.38
C PRO A 119 -1.53 13.72 11.37
N ASP A 120 -0.88 14.87 11.10
CA ASP A 120 -1.52 16.18 11.03
C ASP A 120 -2.21 16.47 9.68
N SER A 121 -2.15 15.52 8.73
CA SER A 121 -2.71 15.65 7.37
C SER A 121 -2.12 16.78 6.53
N ARG A 122 -0.90 17.26 6.83
CA ARG A 122 -0.26 18.35 6.06
C ARG A 122 0.70 17.86 4.99
N TYR A 123 1.21 16.65 5.13
CA TYR A 123 2.22 16.07 4.26
C TYR A 123 1.83 14.67 3.79
N PHE A 124 2.22 14.36 2.56
CA PHE A 124 2.17 13.03 1.95
C PHE A 124 3.57 12.62 1.53
N SER A 125 3.99 11.41 1.87
CA SER A 125 5.28 10.86 1.47
C SER A 125 5.13 9.55 0.72
N TRP A 126 6.08 9.26 -0.15
CA TRP A 126 6.19 7.98 -0.83
C TRP A 126 7.65 7.69 -1.17
N MET A 127 7.92 6.43 -1.49
CA MET A 127 9.18 5.97 -2.07
C MET A 127 8.99 5.77 -3.57
N GLU A 128 9.99 6.14 -4.38
CA GLU A 128 10.00 5.91 -5.82
C GLU A 128 11.39 5.55 -6.32
N TRP A 129 11.46 4.84 -7.44
CA TRP A 129 12.71 4.54 -8.15
C TRP A 129 12.44 4.33 -9.64
N ASN A 130 13.51 4.36 -10.43
CA ASN A 130 13.45 4.23 -11.89
C ASN A 130 14.44 3.17 -12.37
N MET A 131 14.13 2.56 -13.50
CA MET A 131 15.06 1.70 -14.22
C MET A 131 16.33 2.49 -14.60
N PRO A 132 17.52 1.87 -14.52
CA PRO A 132 17.78 0.44 -14.31
C PRO A 132 17.92 0.03 -12.83
N ASN A 133 17.69 0.95 -11.89
CA ASN A 133 17.92 0.70 -10.47
C ASN A 133 16.80 -0.16 -9.89
N MET A 134 17.15 -1.16 -9.09
CA MET A 134 16.20 -1.92 -8.26
C MET A 134 15.97 -1.21 -6.92
N PRO A 135 14.92 -1.56 -6.15
CA PRO A 135 14.62 -0.88 -4.89
C PRO A 135 15.68 -1.08 -3.80
N TRP A 136 16.70 -1.90 -4.03
CA TRP A 136 17.88 -2.05 -3.17
C TRP A 136 19.14 -1.34 -3.69
N ASP A 137 19.11 -0.77 -4.90
CA ASP A 137 20.27 -0.08 -5.49
C ASP A 137 20.20 1.43 -5.19
N GLU A 138 19.14 2.09 -5.64
CA GLU A 138 18.97 3.53 -5.50
C GLU A 138 17.48 3.90 -5.55
N THR A 139 17.03 4.61 -4.52
CA THR A 139 15.63 5.03 -4.40
C THR A 139 15.55 6.47 -3.91
N ALA A 140 14.39 7.08 -4.07
CA ALA A 140 14.09 8.39 -3.51
C ALA A 140 12.89 8.31 -2.58
N VAL A 141 12.94 9.05 -1.48
CA VAL A 141 11.75 9.38 -0.68
C VAL A 141 11.34 10.81 -1.00
N VAL A 142 10.09 11.00 -1.40
CA VAL A 142 9.55 12.31 -1.75
C VAL A 142 8.49 12.69 -0.72
N VAL A 143 8.43 13.96 -0.37
CA VAL A 143 7.39 14.56 0.48
C VAL A 143 6.72 15.68 -0.29
N ALA A 144 5.41 15.63 -0.39
CA ALA A 144 4.56 16.68 -0.95
C ALA A 144 3.62 17.25 0.12
N SER A 145 3.08 18.44 -0.15
CA SER A 145 1.97 18.98 0.62
C SER A 145 0.71 18.13 0.43
N MET A 146 -0.12 18.05 1.46
CA MET A 146 -1.44 17.43 1.39
C MET A 146 -2.52 18.51 1.41
N LYS A 147 -3.40 18.50 0.41
CA LYS A 147 -4.53 19.43 0.33
C LYS A 147 -5.65 18.99 1.28
N LYS A 148 -6.49 19.95 1.69
CA LYS A 148 -7.61 19.69 2.62
C LYS A 148 -8.65 18.72 2.07
N ASP A 149 -8.75 18.59 0.75
CA ASP A 149 -9.65 17.67 0.05
C ASP A 149 -9.09 16.24 -0.06
N GLY A 150 -7.87 16.00 0.45
CA GLY A 150 -7.19 14.71 0.40
C GLY A 150 -6.37 14.49 -0.88
N ASN A 151 -6.25 15.47 -1.77
CA ASN A 151 -5.37 15.36 -2.92
C ASN A 151 -3.91 15.71 -2.58
N VAL A 152 -2.98 15.01 -3.22
CA VAL A 152 -1.55 15.36 -3.16
C VAL A 152 -1.33 16.72 -3.83
N GLY A 153 -0.52 17.55 -3.19
CA GLY A 153 -0.16 18.89 -3.63
C GLY A 153 1.25 18.98 -4.19
N GLU A 154 1.88 20.13 -4.00
CA GLU A 154 3.21 20.41 -4.52
C GLU A 154 4.30 19.60 -3.80
N HIS A 155 5.33 19.21 -4.55
CA HIS A 155 6.53 18.56 -4.01
C HIS A 155 7.29 19.57 -3.14
N LEU A 156 7.62 19.16 -1.93
CA LEU A 156 8.32 19.99 -0.95
C LEU A 156 9.76 19.53 -0.75
N PHE A 157 9.97 18.22 -0.63
CA PHE A 157 11.28 17.63 -0.36
C PHE A 157 11.46 16.35 -1.15
N ARG A 158 12.71 16.08 -1.54
CA ARG A 158 13.15 14.81 -2.11
C ARG A 158 14.47 14.43 -1.48
N ILE A 159 14.52 13.24 -0.88
CA ILE A 159 15.73 12.63 -0.35
C ILE A 159 16.15 11.55 -1.34
N SER A 160 17.30 11.72 -1.97
CA SER A 160 17.88 10.76 -2.91
C SER A 160 19.40 10.95 -2.97
N ARG A 161 20.13 9.88 -3.23
CA ARG A 161 21.59 9.90 -3.40
C ARG A 161 21.99 8.71 -4.27
N GLU A 162 22.96 8.95 -5.17
CA GLU A 162 23.46 7.92 -6.08
C GLU A 162 23.90 6.66 -5.31
N GLY A 163 23.38 5.50 -5.71
CA GLY A 163 23.68 4.19 -5.12
C GLY A 163 23.28 4.05 -3.64
N VAL A 164 22.29 4.82 -3.18
CA VAL A 164 21.77 4.73 -1.81
C VAL A 164 20.29 4.38 -1.83
N ASN A 165 19.93 3.42 -1.00
CA ASN A 165 18.55 3.08 -0.73
C ASN A 165 18.02 3.95 0.42
N PHE A 166 16.90 4.63 0.16
CA PHE A 166 15.99 5.17 1.15
C PHE A 166 14.68 4.37 1.12
N HIS A 167 14.41 3.63 2.19
CA HIS A 167 13.34 2.65 2.28
C HIS A 167 12.37 2.96 3.43
N CYS A 168 11.14 2.43 3.33
CA CYS A 168 10.11 2.49 4.38
C CYS A 168 9.94 3.89 5.02
N PRO A 169 9.57 4.93 4.25
CA PRO A 169 9.19 6.20 4.85
C PRO A 169 7.97 6.00 5.76
N GLU A 170 8.08 6.37 7.04
CA GLU A 170 7.00 6.26 8.02
C GLU A 170 6.95 7.49 8.93
N TRP A 171 5.74 7.99 9.19
CA TRP A 171 5.56 9.16 10.07
C TRP A 171 5.41 8.73 11.53
N THR A 172 6.18 9.36 12.40
CA THR A 172 5.99 9.22 13.85
C THR A 172 4.72 9.94 14.29
N PRO A 173 4.15 9.60 15.47
CA PRO A 173 3.00 10.32 16.03
C PRO A 173 3.25 11.82 16.27
N LEU A 174 4.52 12.24 16.38
CA LEU A 174 4.92 13.63 16.56
C LEU A 174 5.04 14.42 15.25
N GLY A 175 4.97 13.74 14.10
CA GLY A 175 5.08 14.36 12.79
C GLY A 175 6.50 14.36 12.20
N ASP A 176 7.47 13.72 12.83
CA ASP A 176 8.77 13.44 12.19
C ASP A 176 8.60 12.33 11.15
N LEU A 177 9.21 12.47 9.97
CA LEU A 177 9.34 11.38 9.00
C LEU A 177 10.58 10.57 9.33
N CYS A 178 10.46 9.25 9.42
CA CYS A 178 11.59 8.34 9.56
C CYS A 178 11.79 7.56 8.27
N VAL A 179 13.04 7.32 7.88
CA VAL A 179 13.42 6.49 6.73
C VAL A 179 14.51 5.52 7.14
N VAL A 180 14.51 4.32 6.55
CA VAL A 180 15.64 3.38 6.65
C VAL A 180 16.60 3.69 5.51
N SER A 181 17.90 3.81 5.79
CA SER A 181 18.91 3.95 4.74
C SER A 181 20.13 3.08 5.01
N ASP A 182 20.71 2.57 3.93
CA ASP A 182 21.93 1.78 3.89
C ASP A 182 23.19 2.61 3.63
N SER A 183 23.10 3.95 3.64
CA SER A 183 24.19 4.89 3.35
C SER A 183 25.46 4.72 4.19
N THR A 184 25.41 3.92 5.27
CA THR A 184 26.53 3.55 6.14
C THR A 184 26.95 2.08 6.00
N ASN A 185 26.58 1.40 4.92
CA ASN A 185 26.76 -0.05 4.70
C ASN A 185 25.97 -0.97 5.67
N TRP A 186 25.00 -0.40 6.39
CA TRP A 186 24.09 -1.06 7.33
C TRP A 186 22.75 -0.31 7.32
N TRP A 187 21.64 -1.00 7.50
CA TRP A 187 20.31 -0.38 7.57
C TRP A 187 20.13 0.36 8.90
N ASN A 188 20.09 1.69 8.84
CA ASN A 188 19.87 2.58 9.99
C ASN A 188 18.61 3.43 9.80
N VAL A 189 17.98 3.84 10.92
CA VAL A 189 16.82 4.74 10.91
C VAL A 189 17.30 6.19 10.99
N TYR A 190 16.89 7.01 10.03
CA TYR A 190 17.15 8.45 9.96
C TYR A 190 15.84 9.23 10.11
N LYS A 191 15.95 10.46 10.61
CA LYS A 191 14.87 11.45 10.72
C LYS A 191 15.15 12.63 9.80
#